data_AF-A0AAE1X5G9-F1
#
_entry.id   AF-A0AAE1X5G9-F1
#
_cell.length_a   1.000
_cell.length_b   1.000
_cell.length_c   1.000
_cell.angle_alpha   90.00
_cell.angle_beta   90.00
_cell.angle_gamma   90.00
#
_symmetry.space_group_name_H-M   'P 1'
#
loop_
_entity.id
_entity.type
_entity.pdbx_description
1 polymer ?
#
loop_
_entity_poly.entity_id
_entity_poly.type
_entity_poly.pdbx_seq_one_letter_code
_entity_poly.pdbx_strand_id
1 'polypeptide(L)'
;MEEREKEKAKAAERWPASIANLTEMASNLDSLNKLLIKKVVYVDNETFAKASLSSEQARTIKALEQRVETLERELDAAISAAARVRTEKRQAEAAQKAAELRHQEITKELENTTKVFELHMEELRAKQQEISKRDKEIKLLESIIQTLGGRESISADG
;
A
#
# COMPACT_ATOMS: atom_id res chain seq x y z
N MET A 1 -51.12 -29.58 -86.86
CA MET A 1 -52.38 -29.90 -86.16
C MET A 1 -52.09 -30.42 -84.76
N GLU A 2 -51.11 -31.31 -84.60
CA GLU A 2 -50.64 -31.86 -83.32
C GLU A 2 -50.19 -30.84 -82.26
N GLU A 3 -49.53 -29.75 -82.67
CA GLU A 3 -48.98 -28.75 -81.74
C GLU A 3 -50.07 -27.90 -81.06
N ARG A 4 -51.16 -27.59 -81.79
CA ARG A 4 -52.34 -26.89 -81.25
C ARG A 4 -53.13 -27.76 -80.28
N GLU A 5 -53.14 -29.08 -80.47
CA GLU A 5 -53.78 -29.99 -79.51
C GLU A 5 -52.95 -30.14 -78.23
N LYS A 6 -51.61 -30.16 -78.33
CA LYS A 6 -50.72 -30.15 -77.18
C LYS A 6 -50.83 -28.86 -76.36
N GLU A 7 -51.00 -27.70 -76.98
CA GLU A 7 -51.24 -26.44 -76.26
C GLU A 7 -52.62 -26.40 -75.57
N LYS A 8 -53.67 -26.92 -76.23
CA LYS A 8 -54.99 -27.05 -75.59
C LYS A 8 -54.98 -28.00 -74.40
N ALA A 9 -54.24 -29.11 -74.49
CA ALA A 9 -54.06 -30.03 -73.37
C ALA A 9 -53.31 -29.37 -72.20
N LYS A 10 -52.23 -28.63 -72.47
CA LYS A 10 -51.52 -27.84 -71.43
C LYS A 10 -52.41 -26.76 -70.81
N ALA A 11 -53.22 -26.06 -71.61
CA ALA A 11 -54.16 -25.07 -71.10
C ALA A 11 -55.25 -25.72 -70.24
N ALA A 12 -55.71 -26.93 -70.60
CA ALA A 12 -56.67 -27.70 -69.82
C ALA A 12 -56.12 -28.17 -68.46
N GLU A 13 -54.81 -28.42 -68.34
CA GLU A 13 -54.15 -28.77 -67.06
C GLU A 13 -53.81 -27.56 -66.18
N ARG A 14 -53.60 -26.38 -66.78
CA ARG A 14 -53.24 -25.15 -66.04
C ARG A 14 -54.34 -24.66 -65.10
N TRP A 15 -55.60 -24.77 -65.51
CA TRP A 15 -56.73 -24.31 -64.70
C TRP A 15 -56.95 -25.17 -63.44
N PRO A 16 -57.00 -26.51 -63.52
CA PRO A 16 -56.99 -27.40 -62.35
C PRO A 16 -55.78 -27.17 -61.42
N ALA A 17 -54.57 -27.00 -61.98
CA ALA A 17 -53.38 -26.72 -61.18
C ALA A 17 -53.49 -25.38 -60.42
N SER A 18 -54.05 -24.35 -61.05
CA SER A 18 -54.28 -23.06 -60.41
C SER A 18 -55.31 -23.14 -59.27
N ILE A 19 -56.38 -23.92 -59.45
CA ILE A 19 -57.37 -24.19 -58.40
C ILE A 19 -56.76 -24.97 -57.23
N ALA A 20 -55.93 -25.97 -57.52
CA ALA A 20 -55.23 -26.74 -56.49
C ALA A 20 -54.33 -25.84 -55.64
N ASN A 21 -53.55 -24.96 -56.27
CA ASN A 21 -52.70 -24.00 -55.57
C ASN A 21 -53.50 -23.04 -54.68
N LEU A 22 -54.63 -22.50 -55.17
CA LEU A 22 -55.50 -21.63 -54.38
C LEU A 22 -56.11 -22.36 -53.17
N THR A 23 -56.47 -23.63 -53.35
CA THR A 23 -57.02 -24.47 -52.29
C THR A 23 -55.97 -24.75 -51.21
N GLU A 24 -54.73 -25.02 -51.63
CA GLU A 24 -53.60 -25.22 -50.71
C GLU A 24 -53.27 -23.93 -49.94
N MET A 25 -53.28 -22.77 -50.62
CA MET A 25 -53.10 -21.48 -49.95
C MET A 25 -54.20 -21.20 -48.92
N ALA A 26 -55.47 -21.53 -49.24
CA ALA A 26 -56.58 -21.37 -48.29
C ALA A 26 -56.40 -22.26 -47.05
N SER A 27 -55.95 -23.52 -47.23
CA SER A 27 -55.62 -24.43 -46.14
C SER A 27 -54.46 -23.92 -45.27
N ASN A 28 -53.42 -23.37 -45.90
CA ASN A 28 -52.28 -22.79 -45.20
C ASN A 28 -52.68 -21.54 -44.41
N LEU A 29 -53.55 -20.70 -44.97
CA LEU A 29 -54.07 -19.51 -44.29
C LEU A 29 -54.94 -19.87 -43.09
N ASP A 30 -55.83 -20.87 -43.24
CA ASP A 30 -56.64 -21.38 -42.13
C ASP A 30 -55.77 -22.00 -41.02
N SER A 31 -54.74 -22.75 -41.39
CA SER A 31 -53.77 -23.31 -40.45
C SER A 31 -53.00 -22.22 -39.69
N LEU A 32 -52.58 -21.16 -40.40
CA LEU A 32 -51.94 -20.01 -39.79
C LEU A 32 -52.89 -19.27 -38.83
N ASN A 33 -54.14 -19.05 -39.22
CA ASN A 33 -55.15 -18.41 -38.39
C ASN A 33 -55.39 -19.21 -37.10
N LYS A 34 -55.58 -20.53 -37.20
CA LYS A 34 -55.74 -21.41 -36.03
C LYS A 34 -54.50 -21.40 -35.13
N LEU A 35 -53.31 -21.37 -35.72
CA LEU A 35 -52.07 -21.28 -34.96
C LEU A 35 -51.95 -19.95 -34.24
N LEU A 36 -52.28 -18.84 -34.90
CA LEU A 36 -52.26 -17.51 -34.29
C LEU A 36 -53.28 -17.42 -33.15
N ILE A 37 -54.53 -17.86 -33.33
CA ILE A 37 -55.54 -17.86 -32.25
C ILE A 37 -55.09 -18.70 -31.04
N LYS A 38 -54.42 -19.84 -31.29
CA LYS A 38 -54.02 -20.77 -30.22
C LYS A 38 -52.69 -20.42 -29.55
N LYS A 39 -51.75 -19.79 -30.29
CA LYS A 39 -50.37 -19.53 -29.83
C LYS A 39 -50.04 -18.05 -29.65
N VAL A 40 -50.85 -17.12 -30.16
CA VAL A 40 -50.74 -15.72 -29.77
C VAL A 40 -51.25 -15.66 -28.34
N VAL A 41 -50.30 -15.75 -27.41
CA VAL A 41 -50.49 -15.17 -26.09
C VAL A 41 -50.69 -13.69 -26.39
N TYR A 42 -51.92 -13.19 -26.30
CA TYR A 42 -52.15 -11.76 -26.18
C TYR A 42 -51.45 -11.36 -24.90
N VAL A 43 -50.19 -10.93 -25.02
CA VAL A 43 -49.48 -10.37 -23.89
C VAL A 43 -50.16 -9.04 -23.69
N ASP A 44 -51.04 -9.00 -22.69
CA ASP A 44 -51.55 -7.76 -22.16
C ASP A 44 -50.34 -6.82 -21.98
N ASN A 45 -50.38 -5.69 -22.67
CA ASN A 45 -49.26 -4.77 -22.76
C ASN A 45 -48.82 -4.32 -21.36
N GLU A 46 -49.77 -4.24 -20.42
CA GLU A 46 -49.53 -3.94 -19.02
C GLU A 46 -48.75 -5.08 -18.33
N THR A 47 -49.11 -6.34 -18.57
CA THR A 47 -48.39 -7.51 -18.05
C THR A 47 -46.96 -7.60 -18.59
N PHE A 48 -46.75 -7.33 -19.88
CA PHE A 48 -45.39 -7.26 -20.46
C PHE A 48 -44.56 -6.15 -19.82
N ALA A 49 -45.12 -4.94 -19.73
CA ALA A 49 -44.44 -3.78 -19.17
C ALA A 49 -44.04 -4.02 -17.70
N LYS A 50 -44.95 -4.60 -16.90
CA LYS A 50 -44.67 -4.97 -15.50
C LYS A 50 -43.55 -6.02 -15.40
N ALA A 51 -43.60 -7.07 -16.22
CA ALA A 51 -42.56 -8.11 -16.22
C ALA A 51 -41.19 -7.56 -16.65
N SER A 52 -41.17 -6.68 -17.66
CA SER A 52 -39.95 -6.03 -18.14
C SER A 52 -39.33 -5.12 -17.07
N LEU A 53 -40.14 -4.27 -16.44
CA LEU A 53 -39.71 -3.40 -15.34
C LEU A 53 -39.17 -4.20 -14.15
N SER A 54 -39.89 -5.27 -13.76
CA SER A 54 -39.48 -6.13 -12.66
C SER A 54 -38.14 -6.84 -12.97
N SER A 55 -37.93 -7.26 -14.22
CA SER A 55 -36.65 -7.86 -14.64
C SER A 55 -35.49 -6.87 -14.57
N GLU A 56 -35.71 -5.63 -15.00
CA GLU A 56 -34.69 -4.57 -14.93
C GLU A 56 -34.36 -4.19 -13.48
N GLN A 57 -35.39 -4.07 -12.63
CA GLN A 57 -35.21 -3.86 -11.19
C GLN A 57 -34.42 -5.00 -10.55
N ALA A 58 -34.73 -6.25 -10.87
CA ALA A 58 -34.00 -7.41 -10.34
C ALA A 58 -32.52 -7.41 -10.73
N ARG A 59 -32.19 -7.03 -11.98
CA ARG A 59 -30.80 -6.87 -12.41
C ARG A 59 -30.08 -5.77 -11.65
N THR A 60 -30.77 -4.63 -11.46
CA THR A 60 -30.22 -3.48 -10.73
C THR A 60 -29.96 -3.81 -9.27
N ILE A 61 -30.91 -4.48 -8.61
CA ILE A 61 -30.77 -4.94 -7.22
C ILE A 61 -29.54 -5.84 -7.10
N LYS A 62 -29.40 -6.84 -7.97
CA LYS A 62 -28.26 -7.76 -7.95
C LYS A 62 -26.91 -7.04 -8.14
N ALA A 63 -26.86 -6.05 -9.04
CA ALA A 63 -25.65 -5.26 -9.25
C ALA A 63 -25.31 -4.41 -8.01
N LEU A 64 -26.31 -3.87 -7.33
CA LEU A 64 -26.14 -3.11 -6.09
C LEU A 64 -25.69 -4.01 -4.93
N GLU A 65 -26.27 -5.21 -4.78
CA GLU A 65 -25.86 -6.20 -3.76
C GLU A 65 -24.38 -6.57 -3.91
N GLN A 66 -23.93 -6.86 -5.14
CA GLN A 66 -22.52 -7.13 -5.41
C GLN A 66 -21.63 -5.95 -5.03
N ARG A 67 -22.05 -4.73 -5.35
CA ARG A 67 -21.29 -3.53 -4.99
C ARG A 67 -21.21 -3.32 -3.48
N VAL A 68 -22.30 -3.55 -2.75
CA VAL A 68 -22.32 -3.47 -1.28
C VAL A 68 -21.34 -4.50 -0.70
N GLU A 69 -21.41 -5.74 -1.17
CA GLU A 69 -20.54 -6.81 -0.69
C GLU A 69 -19.04 -6.54 -0.99
N THR A 70 -18.72 -5.90 -2.12
CA THR A 70 -17.35 -5.44 -2.40
C THR A 70 -16.91 -4.34 -1.44
N LEU A 71 -17.77 -3.33 -1.22
CA LEU A 71 -17.46 -2.21 -0.33
C LEU A 71 -17.28 -2.67 1.13
N GLU A 72 -18.06 -3.63 1.58
CA GLU A 72 -17.91 -4.22 2.93
C GLU A 72 -16.55 -4.90 3.09
N ARG A 73 -16.11 -5.71 2.10
CA ARG A 73 -14.78 -6.33 2.12
C ARG A 73 -13.65 -5.30 2.10
N GLU A 74 -13.79 -4.26 1.29
CA GLU A 74 -12.81 -3.16 1.22
C GLU A 74 -12.73 -2.40 2.55
N LEU A 75 -13.87 -2.17 3.20
CA LEU A 75 -13.93 -1.53 4.52
C LEU A 75 -13.23 -2.38 5.58
N ASP A 76 -13.50 -3.68 5.64
CA ASP A 76 -12.85 -4.60 6.58
C ASP A 76 -11.32 -4.67 6.35
N ALA A 77 -10.89 -4.67 5.08
CA ALA A 77 -9.49 -4.61 4.71
C ALA A 77 -8.84 -3.30 5.17
N ALA A 78 -9.52 -2.16 4.98
CA ALA A 78 -9.04 -0.85 5.40
C ALA A 78 -8.96 -0.73 6.94
N ILE A 79 -9.94 -1.26 7.68
CA ILE A 79 -9.92 -1.31 9.15
C ILE A 79 -8.73 -2.14 9.63
N SER A 80 -8.52 -3.32 9.05
CA SER A 80 -7.42 -4.21 9.39
C SER A 80 -6.06 -3.58 9.10
N ALA A 81 -5.91 -2.92 7.95
CA ALA A 81 -4.70 -2.18 7.59
C ALA A 81 -4.44 -1.02 8.56
N ALA A 82 -5.46 -0.22 8.88
CA ALA A 82 -5.36 0.89 9.82
C ALA A 82 -4.96 0.41 11.23
N ALA A 83 -5.47 -0.73 11.68
CA ALA A 83 -5.09 -1.34 12.95
C ALA A 83 -3.59 -1.71 12.96
N ARG A 84 -3.09 -2.35 11.90
CA ARG A 84 -1.66 -2.69 11.77
C ARG A 84 -0.78 -1.44 11.80
N VAL A 85 -1.12 -0.43 10.99
CA VAL A 85 -0.37 0.84 10.95
C VAL A 85 -0.33 1.52 12.33
N ARG A 86 -1.44 1.52 13.08
CA ARG A 86 -1.46 2.05 14.45
C ARG A 86 -0.53 1.28 15.39
N THR A 87 -0.51 -0.05 15.30
CA THR A 87 0.39 -0.86 16.13
C THR A 87 1.86 -0.66 15.78
N GLU A 88 2.19 -0.61 14.48
CA GLU A 88 3.54 -0.35 13.99
C GLU A 88 4.02 1.05 14.40
N LYS A 89 3.16 2.07 14.26
CA LYS A 89 3.46 3.44 14.72
C LYS A 89 3.79 3.46 16.21
N ARG A 90 3.00 2.80 17.05
CA ARG A 90 3.24 2.75 18.50
C ARG A 90 4.57 2.08 18.84
N GLN A 91 4.93 1.01 18.13
CA GLN A 91 6.21 0.33 18.32
C GLN A 91 7.38 1.23 17.90
N ALA A 92 7.26 1.90 16.74
CA ALA A 92 8.27 2.84 16.26
C ALA A 92 8.47 4.02 17.23
N GLU A 93 7.38 4.61 17.74
CA GLU A 93 7.44 5.69 18.73
C GLU A 93 8.10 5.23 20.04
N ALA A 94 7.81 4.02 20.51
CA ALA A 94 8.44 3.46 21.70
C ALA A 94 9.95 3.23 21.49
N ALA A 95 10.34 2.71 20.32
CA ALA A 95 11.74 2.52 19.95
C ALA A 95 12.50 3.85 19.83
N GLN A 96 11.88 4.85 19.20
CA GLN A 96 12.43 6.20 19.11
C GLN A 96 12.68 6.80 20.49
N LYS A 97 11.67 6.75 21.39
CA LYS A 97 11.81 7.28 22.74
C LYS A 97 12.90 6.57 23.55
N ALA A 98 13.05 5.25 23.37
CA ALA A 98 14.12 4.50 24.01
C ALA A 98 15.51 4.90 23.46
N ALA A 99 15.63 5.14 22.15
CA ALA A 99 16.86 5.62 21.54
C ALA A 99 17.21 7.04 22.00
N GLU A 100 16.23 7.94 22.09
CA GLU A 100 16.40 9.30 22.62
C GLU A 100 16.88 9.30 24.08
N LEU A 101 16.30 8.44 24.94
CA LEU A 101 16.75 8.28 26.32
C LEU A 101 18.21 7.81 26.39
N ARG A 102 18.58 6.77 25.63
CA ARG A 102 19.97 6.31 25.55
C ARG A 102 20.93 7.40 25.07
N HIS A 103 20.52 8.18 24.06
CA HIS A 103 21.34 9.28 23.58
C HIS A 103 21.59 10.33 24.68
N GLN A 104 20.56 10.68 25.46
CA GLN A 104 20.70 11.60 26.58
C GLN A 104 21.61 11.05 27.68
N GLU A 105 21.52 9.76 27.99
CA GLU A 105 22.41 9.09 28.95
C GLU A 105 23.87 9.15 28.50
N ILE A 106 24.15 8.73 27.26
CA ILE A 106 25.51 8.77 26.69
C ILE A 106 26.06 10.20 26.67
N THR A 107 25.23 11.18 26.31
CA THR A 107 25.65 12.59 26.29
C THR A 107 26.06 13.05 27.70
N LYS A 108 25.27 12.72 28.73
CA LYS A 108 25.61 13.05 30.12
C LYS A 108 26.89 12.35 30.60
N GLU A 109 27.07 11.09 30.22
CA GLU A 109 28.30 10.35 30.53
C GLU A 109 29.52 11.01 29.88
N LEU A 110 29.43 11.37 28.60
CA LEU A 110 30.50 12.07 27.88
C LEU A 110 30.83 13.43 28.50
N GLU A 111 29.81 14.21 28.87
CA GLU A 111 30.00 15.49 29.58
C GLU A 111 30.71 15.28 30.94
N ASN A 112 30.32 14.25 31.70
CA ASN A 112 30.94 13.94 32.97
C ASN A 112 32.40 13.48 32.80
N THR A 113 32.65 12.60 31.84
CA THR A 113 34.00 12.16 31.47
C THR A 113 34.87 13.35 31.04
N THR A 114 34.32 14.30 30.29
CA THR A 114 35.04 15.52 29.89
C THR A 114 35.45 16.34 31.12
N LYS A 115 34.55 16.56 32.08
CA LYS A 115 34.86 17.26 33.34
C LYS A 115 35.95 16.56 34.15
N VAL A 116 35.91 15.23 34.23
CA VAL A 116 36.97 14.45 34.91
C VAL A 116 38.32 14.67 34.22
N PHE A 117 38.36 14.65 32.89
CA PHE A 117 39.59 14.95 32.14
C PHE A 117 40.10 16.36 32.38
N GLU A 118 39.21 17.36 32.44
CA GLU A 118 39.60 18.74 32.76
C GLU A 118 40.25 18.84 34.14
N LEU A 119 39.66 18.22 35.17
CA LEU A 119 40.22 18.17 36.52
C LEU A 119 41.59 17.48 36.55
N HIS A 120 41.74 16.33 35.88
CA HIS A 120 43.04 15.67 35.78
C HIS A 120 44.10 16.55 35.10
N MET A 121 43.73 17.32 34.08
CA MET A 121 44.65 18.24 33.42
C MET A 121 45.05 19.41 34.33
N GLU A 122 44.14 19.91 35.16
CA GLU A 122 44.45 20.91 36.18
C GLU A 122 45.40 20.38 37.25
N GLU A 123 45.16 19.17 37.76
CA GLU A 123 46.04 18.51 38.73
C GLU A 123 47.45 18.29 38.16
N LEU A 124 47.55 17.81 36.92
CA LEU A 124 48.82 17.65 36.22
C LEU A 124 49.59 18.98 36.11
N ARG A 125 48.91 20.08 35.77
CA ARG A 125 49.54 21.41 35.73
C ARG A 125 50.01 21.85 37.12
N ALA A 126 49.21 21.65 38.15
CA ALA A 126 49.59 21.98 39.53
C ALA A 126 50.83 21.19 39.98
N LYS A 127 50.86 19.88 39.70
CA LYS A 127 52.04 19.03 39.95
C LYS A 127 53.26 19.49 39.17
N GLN A 128 53.10 19.86 37.90
CA GLN A 128 54.20 20.38 37.09
C GLN A 128 54.79 21.69 37.66
N GLN A 129 53.95 22.57 38.21
CA GLN A 129 54.41 23.77 38.90
C GLN A 129 55.17 23.45 40.18
N GLU A 130 54.68 22.49 40.98
CA GLU A 130 55.36 22.04 42.19
C GLU A 130 56.74 21.45 41.88
N ILE A 131 56.84 20.57 40.87
CA ILE A 131 58.12 20.02 40.38
C ILE A 131 59.04 21.15 39.96
N SER A 132 58.57 22.11 39.15
CA SER A 132 59.39 23.25 38.70
C SER A 132 59.91 24.10 39.87
N LYS A 133 59.14 24.24 40.95
CA LYS A 133 59.59 24.92 42.17
C LYS A 133 60.68 24.11 42.88
N ARG A 134 60.48 22.81 43.08
CA ARG A 134 61.47 21.93 43.70
C ARG A 134 62.77 21.87 42.88
N ASP A 135 62.70 21.85 41.55
CA ASP A 135 63.87 21.90 40.67
C ASP A 135 64.69 23.18 40.87
N LYS A 136 64.04 24.33 41.06
CA LYS A 136 64.72 25.60 41.36
C LYS A 136 65.41 25.57 42.72
N GLU A 137 64.75 25.01 43.74
CA GLU A 137 65.32 24.82 45.08
C GLU A 137 66.52 23.87 45.04
N ILE A 138 66.42 22.75 44.31
CA ILE A 138 67.52 21.80 44.10
C ILE A 138 68.72 22.50 43.45
N LYS A 139 68.51 23.25 42.36
CA LYS A 139 69.60 24.01 41.70
C LYS A 139 70.27 25.03 42.61
N LEU A 140 69.49 25.69 43.47
CA LEU A 140 70.03 26.61 44.47
C LEU A 140 70.90 25.86 45.48
N LEU A 141 70.41 24.74 46.01
CA LEU A 141 71.16 23.90 46.94
C LEU A 141 72.44 23.35 46.30
N GLU A 142 72.39 22.91 45.04
CA GLU A 142 73.56 22.49 44.26
C GLU A 142 74.59 23.62 44.14
N SER A 143 74.14 24.85 43.86
CA SER A 143 75.01 26.02 43.78
C SER A 143 75.66 26.37 45.12
N ILE A 144 74.90 26.26 46.22
CA ILE A 144 75.41 26.44 47.58
C ILE A 144 76.45 25.37 47.92
N ILE A 145 76.18 24.11 47.58
CA ILE A 145 77.14 23.01 47.79
C ILE A 145 78.39 23.22 46.95
N GLN A 146 78.29 23.65 45.70
CA GLN A 146 79.47 23.96 44.88
C GLN A 146 80.31 25.10 45.49
N THR A 147 79.66 26.14 46.02
CA THR A 147 80.37 27.26 46.66
C THR A 147 80.96 26.93 48.02
N LEU A 148 80.31 26.07 48.82
CA LEU A 148 80.82 25.61 50.12
C LEU A 148 81.86 24.49 49.97
N GLY A 149 81.60 23.51 49.11
CA GLY A 149 82.52 22.42 48.77
C GLY A 149 83.76 22.89 48.01
N GLY A 150 83.69 24.01 47.30
CA GLY A 150 84.86 24.71 46.74
C GLY A 150 85.67 25.51 47.77
N ARG A 151 85.17 25.68 49.00
CA ARG A 151 85.88 26.40 50.07
C ARG A 151 86.75 25.48 50.93
N GLU A 152 86.53 24.17 50.88
CA GLU A 152 87.38 23.17 51.52
C GLU A 152 88.62 22.80 50.67
N SER A 153 88.62 23.07 49.36
CA SER A 153 89.78 22.83 48.49
C SER A 153 90.76 24.01 48.37
N ILE A 154 90.52 25.15 49.04
CA ILE A 154 91.40 26.34 49.00
C ILE A 154 92.12 26.58 50.34
N SER A 155 91.96 25.71 51.35
CA SER A 155 92.65 25.86 52.65
C SER A 155 93.63 24.72 52.98
N ALA A 156 94.15 24.04 51.95
CA ALA A 156 95.15 22.97 52.10
C ALA A 156 96.23 23.05 51.00
N ASP A 157 96.83 24.22 50.82
CA ASP A 157 98.23 24.33 50.37
C ASP A 157 98.68 25.79 50.56
N GLY A 158 99.65 26.02 51.47
CA GLY A 158 100.23 27.33 51.78
C GLY A 158 100.35 27.63 53.26
#